data_AF-A0A1H7Y6D8-F1
#
_entry.id   AF-A0A1H7Y6D8-F1
#
_cell.length_a   1.000
_cell.length_b   1.000
_cell.length_c   1.000
_cell.angle_alpha   90.00
_cell.angle_beta   90.00
_cell.angle_gamma   90.00
#
_symmetry.space_group_name_H-M   'P 1'
#
loop_
_entity.id
_entity.type
_entity.pdbx_description
1 polymer ?
#
loop_
_entity_poly.entity_id
_entity_poly.type
_entity_poly.pdbx_seq_one_letter_code
_entity_poly.pdbx_strand_id
1 'polypeptide(L)'
;MTMSVRVLWSACASLLLLTSACGEDSQVPACGEPLYGGSATDEAWMTMTDAAKKPKDTSQAVTVDAPSEGQTFAADAAPPRFTWTPPISSRTAPLSPVRHAQAHPRRTPGPLAWLGNLLIPTAEAHLPPYTGYIYWVQVTMPGSQCPVNVLTSELAWQVDAGSWKTMGTAAGKDLSLQVTSAYLLENRIKEGPFRQETPRTFRREAATP
;
A
#
# COMPACT_ATOMS: atom_id res chain seq x y z
N MET A 1 -25.18 -64.60 -49.13
CA MET A 1 -23.71 -64.74 -49.10
C MET A 1 -23.11 -63.55 -48.37
N THR A 2 -22.44 -63.86 -47.27
CA THR A 2 -21.34 -63.15 -46.59
C THR A 2 -21.49 -61.69 -46.09
N MET A 3 -21.28 -61.59 -44.77
CA MET A 3 -21.16 -60.43 -43.90
C MET A 3 -20.04 -59.45 -44.28
N SER A 4 -20.18 -58.20 -43.84
CA SER A 4 -19.11 -57.55 -43.05
C SER A 4 -19.66 -56.37 -42.26
N VAL A 5 -19.95 -56.64 -40.99
CA VAL A 5 -20.09 -55.62 -39.94
C VAL A 5 -18.67 -55.19 -39.56
N ARG A 6 -18.36 -53.90 -39.69
CA ARG A 6 -17.13 -53.31 -39.14
C ARG A 6 -17.51 -52.48 -37.92
N VAL A 7 -17.43 -53.12 -36.75
CA VAL A 7 -17.25 -52.43 -35.47
C VAL A 7 -15.78 -52.09 -35.38
N LEU A 8 -15.45 -50.81 -35.36
CA LEU A 8 -14.15 -50.31 -34.89
C LEU A 8 -14.41 -49.29 -33.81
N TRP A 9 -14.19 -49.76 -32.57
CA TRP A 9 -14.04 -48.96 -31.38
C TRP A 9 -12.94 -47.90 -31.61
N SER A 10 -13.19 -46.66 -31.19
CA SER A 10 -12.15 -45.66 -31.02
C SER A 10 -12.43 -44.82 -29.78
N ALA A 11 -11.67 -45.17 -28.74
CA ALA A 11 -11.15 -44.36 -27.65
C ALA A 11 -12.00 -43.19 -27.11
N CYS A 12 -12.62 -43.42 -25.95
CA CYS A 12 -12.71 -42.41 -24.90
C CYS A 12 -11.29 -42.06 -24.43
N ALA A 13 -10.84 -40.82 -24.66
CA ALA A 13 -9.89 -40.11 -23.82
C ALA A 13 -9.74 -38.66 -24.31
N SER A 14 -10.49 -37.74 -23.73
CA SER A 14 -10.11 -36.33 -23.73
C SER A 14 -10.09 -35.88 -22.27
N LEU A 15 -8.96 -36.19 -21.64
CA LEU A 15 -8.55 -35.65 -20.35
C LEU A 15 -8.46 -34.11 -20.47
N LEU A 16 -9.20 -33.43 -19.61
CA LEU A 16 -8.68 -32.43 -18.67
C LEU A 16 -7.44 -31.66 -19.11
N LEU A 17 -7.62 -30.54 -19.80
CA LEU A 17 -6.70 -29.40 -19.76
C LEU A 17 -7.47 -28.09 -19.93
N LEU A 18 -8.25 -27.74 -18.90
CA LEU A 18 -8.56 -26.34 -18.57
C LEU A 18 -8.12 -26.13 -17.13
N THR A 19 -6.83 -26.33 -16.87
CA THR A 19 -6.19 -25.63 -15.76
C THR A 19 -6.33 -24.16 -16.09
N SER A 20 -7.24 -23.51 -15.38
CA SER A 20 -7.30 -22.06 -15.24
C SER A 20 -5.88 -21.51 -15.17
N ALA A 21 -5.44 -20.87 -16.24
CA ALA A 21 -4.35 -19.92 -16.17
C ALA A 21 -4.87 -18.74 -15.34
N CYS A 22 -4.86 -18.89 -14.01
CA CYS A 22 -4.91 -17.76 -13.11
C CYS A 22 -3.60 -17.02 -13.33
N GLY A 23 -3.70 -15.97 -14.13
CA GLY A 23 -2.60 -15.07 -14.42
C GLY A 23 -2.03 -14.51 -13.13
N GLU A 24 -0.70 -14.50 -13.11
CA GLU A 24 0.19 -13.66 -12.33
C GLU A 24 -0.03 -13.62 -10.81
N ASP A 25 0.92 -14.25 -10.13
CA ASP A 25 1.35 -13.95 -8.75
C ASP A 25 1.12 -12.46 -8.44
N SER A 26 -0.02 -12.17 -7.83
CA SER A 26 -0.21 -10.95 -7.06
C SER A 26 0.66 -11.15 -5.83
N GLN A 27 1.95 -10.86 -5.99
CA GLN A 27 2.97 -11.06 -4.98
C GLN A 27 2.68 -10.04 -3.87
N VAL A 28 1.79 -10.41 -2.95
CA VAL A 28 1.48 -9.63 -1.75
C VAL A 28 2.82 -9.31 -1.09
N PRO A 29 3.12 -8.03 -0.81
CA PRO A 29 4.38 -7.66 -0.19
C PRO A 29 4.59 -8.50 1.08
N ALA A 30 5.80 -9.03 1.26
CA ALA A 30 6.12 -9.97 2.35
C ALA A 30 5.79 -9.43 3.77
N CYS A 31 5.62 -8.12 3.90
CA CYS A 31 5.31 -7.42 5.15
C CYS A 31 3.85 -7.01 5.31
N GLY A 32 2.95 -7.43 4.41
CA GLY A 32 1.53 -7.09 4.45
C GLY A 32 1.25 -5.63 4.12
N GLU A 33 -0.02 -5.25 4.26
CA GLU A 33 -0.51 -3.89 4.01
C GLU A 33 -0.13 -2.91 5.13
N PRO A 34 0.02 -1.61 4.80
CA PRO A 34 0.22 -0.59 5.82
C PRO A 34 -1.08 -0.27 6.54
N LEU A 35 -0.95 0.47 7.65
CA LEU A 35 -2.08 1.23 8.17
C LEU A 35 -2.50 2.30 7.16
N TYR A 36 -3.79 2.60 7.06
CA TYR A 36 -4.30 3.67 6.21
C TYR A 36 -4.73 4.88 7.05
N GLY A 37 -4.32 6.07 6.62
CA GLY A 37 -4.71 7.36 7.20
C GLY A 37 -5.30 8.30 6.15
N GLY A 38 -6.15 9.23 6.57
CA GLY A 38 -6.80 10.19 5.69
C GLY A 38 -7.60 9.51 4.57
N SER A 39 -7.27 9.82 3.31
CA SER A 39 -7.93 9.29 2.11
C SER A 39 -7.08 8.26 1.34
N ALA A 40 -6.09 7.65 2.00
CA ALA A 40 -5.27 6.59 1.40
C ALA A 40 -6.08 5.33 1.08
N THR A 41 -5.75 4.65 -0.02
CA THR A 41 -6.37 3.39 -0.45
C THR A 41 -5.33 2.32 -0.74
N ASP A 42 -5.75 1.07 -0.81
CA ASP A 42 -4.93 -0.08 -1.19
C ASP A 42 -4.39 0.03 -2.63
N GLU A 43 -5.15 0.60 -3.56
CA GLU A 43 -4.63 0.84 -4.92
C GLU A 43 -3.53 1.91 -4.94
N ALA A 44 -3.65 2.94 -4.09
CA ALA A 44 -2.58 3.92 -3.91
C ALA A 44 -1.35 3.28 -3.24
N TRP A 45 -1.55 2.34 -2.31
CA TRP A 45 -0.47 1.57 -1.70
C TRP A 45 0.26 0.68 -2.70
N MET A 46 -0.46 -0.05 -3.55
CA MET A 46 0.13 -0.87 -4.60
C MET A 46 0.95 -0.01 -5.56
N THR A 47 0.41 1.17 -5.93
CA THR A 47 1.12 2.15 -6.76
C THR A 47 2.43 2.62 -6.11
N MET A 48 2.42 2.92 -4.80
CA MET A 48 3.62 3.32 -4.07
C MET A 48 4.62 2.18 -3.91
N THR A 49 4.15 0.95 -3.73
CA THR A 49 4.98 -0.26 -3.63
C THR A 49 5.74 -0.52 -4.92
N ASP A 50 5.07 -0.41 -6.07
CA ASP A 50 5.73 -0.55 -7.37
C ASP A 50 6.72 0.57 -7.63
N ALA A 51 6.38 1.79 -7.23
CA ALA A 51 7.25 2.93 -7.39
C ALA A 51 8.50 2.87 -6.50
N ALA A 52 8.42 2.25 -5.32
CA ALA A 52 9.55 2.10 -4.41
C ALA A 52 10.69 1.24 -4.97
N LYS A 53 10.45 0.50 -6.07
CA LYS A 53 11.46 -0.26 -6.81
C LYS A 53 12.31 0.62 -7.74
N LYS A 54 11.91 1.87 -7.97
CA LYS A 54 12.61 2.82 -8.84
C LYS A 54 13.82 3.47 -8.12
N PRO A 55 14.77 4.07 -8.86
CA PRO A 55 15.88 4.81 -8.26
C PRO A 55 15.40 5.91 -7.30
N LYS A 56 16.19 6.16 -6.26
CA LYS A 56 15.92 7.20 -5.26
C LYS A 56 16.00 8.58 -5.90
N ASP A 57 14.95 9.39 -5.70
CA ASP A 57 14.93 10.82 -6.00
C ASP A 57 14.70 11.61 -4.71
N THR A 58 15.55 12.58 -4.43
CA THR A 58 15.52 13.41 -3.21
C THR A 58 15.12 14.86 -3.49
N SER A 59 14.93 15.24 -4.76
CA SER A 59 14.75 16.63 -5.20
C SER A 59 13.54 17.34 -4.57
N GLN A 60 12.50 16.59 -4.21
CA GLN A 60 11.31 17.09 -3.53
C GLN A 60 10.95 16.25 -2.29
N ALA A 61 11.96 15.69 -1.61
CA ALA A 61 11.74 14.95 -0.38
C ALA A 61 11.13 15.84 0.72
N VAL A 62 10.25 15.27 1.55
CA VAL A 62 9.70 15.98 2.71
C VAL A 62 10.77 16.21 3.77
N THR A 63 10.58 17.25 4.58
CA THR A 63 11.36 17.46 5.80
C THR A 63 10.61 16.84 6.99
N VAL A 64 11.25 15.94 7.74
CA VAL A 64 10.67 15.40 8.97
C VAL A 64 10.85 16.40 10.10
N ASP A 65 9.74 16.86 10.68
CA ASP A 65 9.72 17.85 11.75
C ASP A 65 9.77 17.18 13.13
N ALA A 66 8.97 16.12 13.31
CA ALA A 66 8.98 15.27 14.50
C ALA A 66 8.96 13.78 14.11
N PRO A 67 9.80 12.94 14.73
CA PRO A 67 10.78 13.27 15.75
C PRO A 67 11.96 14.10 15.21
N SER A 68 12.63 14.83 16.10
CA SER A 68 13.91 15.50 15.79
C SER A 68 15.04 14.46 15.64
N GLU A 69 16.13 14.82 14.94
CA GLU A 69 17.27 13.91 14.76
C GLU A 69 17.84 13.47 16.11
N GLY A 70 17.98 12.16 16.32
CA GLY A 70 18.49 11.58 17.55
C GLY A 70 17.56 11.74 18.76
N GLN A 71 16.30 12.17 18.56
CA GLN A 71 15.35 12.31 19.66
C GLN A 71 15.16 10.96 20.36
N THR A 72 15.18 10.99 21.69
CA THR A 72 14.96 9.83 22.54
C THR A 72 13.64 10.01 23.30
N PHE A 73 12.77 9.01 23.22
CA PHE A 73 11.53 8.93 24.00
C PHE A 73 11.73 8.04 25.22
N ALA A 74 11.18 8.45 26.36
CA ALA A 74 11.18 7.65 27.58
C ALA A 74 10.53 6.27 27.37
N ALA A 75 10.93 5.28 28.14
CA ALA A 75 10.43 3.92 28.01
C ALA A 75 8.91 3.81 28.20
N ASP A 76 8.34 4.64 29.06
CA ASP A 76 6.92 4.71 29.42
C ASP A 76 6.16 5.84 28.68
N ALA A 77 6.82 6.54 27.74
CA ALA A 77 6.22 7.63 27.00
C ALA A 77 4.98 7.15 26.21
N ALA A 78 3.94 8.00 26.18
CA ALA A 78 2.79 7.80 25.33
C ALA A 78 3.21 7.78 23.84
N PRO A 79 2.44 7.10 22.96
CA PRO A 79 2.72 7.08 21.52
C PRO A 79 2.85 8.50 20.94
N PRO A 80 3.98 8.83 20.28
CA PRO A 80 4.23 10.18 19.78
C PRO A 80 3.42 10.47 18.51
N ARG A 81 3.33 11.75 18.16
CA ARG A 81 2.87 12.20 16.85
C ARG A 81 4.07 12.49 15.96
N PHE A 82 4.14 11.83 14.81
CA PHE A 82 5.13 12.13 13.78
C PHE A 82 4.56 13.17 12.83
N THR A 83 5.41 14.10 12.37
CA THR A 83 5.01 15.22 11.51
C THR A 83 6.09 15.52 10.49
N TRP A 84 5.67 15.98 9.31
CA TRP A 84 6.56 16.36 8.23
C TRP A 84 5.99 17.49 7.40
N THR A 85 6.88 18.19 6.73
CA THR A 85 6.56 19.33 5.87
C THR A 85 6.95 19.02 4.43
N PRO A 86 6.03 19.15 3.45
CA PRO A 86 6.36 19.00 2.04
C PRO A 86 7.13 20.25 1.54
N PRO A 87 7.94 20.12 0.47
CA PRO A 87 8.62 21.26 -0.11
C PRO A 87 7.61 22.25 -0.70
N ILE A 88 8.01 23.52 -0.85
CA ILE A 88 7.13 24.62 -1.28
C ILE A 88 6.48 24.31 -2.64
N SER A 89 7.24 23.76 -3.60
CA SER A 89 6.74 23.40 -4.94
C SER A 89 5.58 22.40 -4.90
N SER A 90 5.55 21.54 -3.90
CA SER A 90 4.45 20.58 -3.69
C SER A 90 3.20 21.22 -3.07
N ARG A 91 3.31 22.38 -2.42
CA ARG A 91 2.14 23.10 -1.89
C ARG A 91 1.31 23.78 -2.98
N THR A 92 1.93 24.00 -4.15
CA THR A 92 1.30 24.62 -5.32
C THR A 92 0.58 23.63 -6.24
N ALA A 93 0.57 22.33 -5.92
CA ALA A 93 -0.28 21.41 -6.67
C ALA A 93 -1.72 21.93 -6.62
N PRO A 94 -2.41 21.99 -7.78
CA PRO A 94 -3.75 22.51 -7.82
C PRO A 94 -4.58 21.74 -6.80
N LEU A 95 -5.28 22.47 -5.93
CA LEU A 95 -6.45 21.97 -5.22
C LEU A 95 -7.46 21.60 -6.32
N SER A 96 -7.22 20.48 -7.01
CA SER A 96 -8.26 19.85 -7.79
C SER A 96 -9.37 19.63 -6.78
N PRO A 97 -10.58 20.20 -7.00
CA PRO A 97 -11.69 19.84 -6.15
C PRO A 97 -11.70 18.32 -6.13
N VAL A 98 -11.78 17.74 -4.93
CA VAL A 98 -12.05 16.32 -4.74
C VAL A 98 -13.38 16.08 -5.43
N ARG A 99 -13.36 15.91 -6.74
CA ARG A 99 -14.41 15.25 -7.47
C ARG A 99 -14.18 13.83 -7.02
N HIS A 100 -14.85 13.44 -5.93
CA HIS A 100 -15.26 12.06 -5.77
C HIS A 100 -15.70 11.65 -7.17
N ALA A 101 -14.95 10.77 -7.83
CA ALA A 101 -15.38 10.22 -9.10
C ALA A 101 -16.76 9.66 -8.77
N GLN A 102 -17.81 10.34 -9.25
CA GLN A 102 -19.16 9.93 -8.95
C GLN A 102 -19.23 8.51 -9.46
N ALA A 103 -19.40 7.56 -8.54
CA ALA A 103 -19.60 6.17 -8.89
C ALA A 103 -20.69 6.18 -9.95
N HIS A 104 -20.34 5.82 -11.18
CA HIS A 104 -21.32 5.80 -12.24
C HIS A 104 -22.45 4.88 -11.75
N PRO A 105 -23.72 5.31 -11.81
CA PRO A 105 -24.81 4.47 -11.37
C PRO A 105 -24.69 3.15 -12.12
N ARG A 106 -24.52 2.04 -11.37
CA ARG A 106 -24.46 0.71 -11.98
C ARG A 106 -25.67 0.56 -12.87
N ARG A 107 -25.47 0.12 -14.12
CA ARG A 107 -26.58 -0.31 -14.97
C ARG A 107 -27.44 -1.26 -14.14
N THR A 108 -28.73 -0.95 -14.04
CA THR A 108 -29.71 -1.79 -13.35
C THR A 108 -29.54 -3.23 -13.81
N PRO A 109 -29.40 -4.20 -12.87
CA PRO A 109 -29.16 -5.58 -13.25
C PRO A 109 -30.29 -6.09 -14.14
N GLY A 110 -29.95 -6.56 -15.34
CA GLY A 110 -30.90 -7.23 -16.21
C GLY A 110 -31.37 -8.58 -15.61
N PRO A 111 -32.40 -9.22 -16.18
CA PRO A 111 -32.99 -10.45 -15.64
C PRO A 111 -32.02 -11.65 -15.56
N LEU A 112 -30.83 -11.56 -16.17
CA LEU A 112 -29.79 -12.59 -16.16
C LEU A 112 -28.60 -12.28 -15.23
N ALA A 113 -28.68 -11.25 -14.40
CA ALA A 113 -27.58 -10.83 -13.53
C ALA A 113 -27.08 -11.92 -12.57
N TRP A 114 -27.97 -12.84 -12.19
CA TRP A 114 -27.62 -13.99 -11.32
C TRP A 114 -26.64 -14.96 -11.99
N LEU A 115 -26.70 -15.13 -13.32
CA LEU A 115 -25.72 -15.94 -14.08
C LEU A 115 -24.36 -15.24 -14.12
N GLY A 116 -24.37 -13.91 -14.21
CA GLY A 116 -23.16 -13.09 -14.19
C GLY A 116 -22.38 -13.25 -12.89
N ASN A 117 -23.05 -13.26 -11.73
CA ASN A 117 -22.40 -13.43 -10.43
C ASN A 117 -21.82 -14.84 -10.21
N LEU A 118 -22.28 -15.85 -10.95
CA LEU A 118 -21.78 -17.23 -10.85
C LEU A 118 -20.51 -17.44 -11.70
N LEU A 119 -20.38 -16.68 -12.80
CA LEU A 119 -19.30 -16.82 -13.78
C LEU A 119 -18.24 -15.72 -13.65
N ILE A 120 -18.60 -14.57 -13.09
CA ILE A 120 -17.73 -13.43 -12.88
C ILE A 120 -17.70 -13.21 -11.37
N PRO A 121 -16.58 -13.53 -10.68
CA PRO A 121 -16.44 -13.20 -9.27
C PRO A 121 -16.75 -11.71 -9.10
N THR A 122 -17.57 -11.41 -8.09
CA THR A 122 -17.90 -10.03 -7.71
C THR A 122 -16.60 -9.23 -7.60
N ALA A 123 -16.41 -8.25 -8.47
CA ALA A 123 -15.31 -7.31 -8.32
C ALA A 123 -15.48 -6.65 -6.96
N GLU A 124 -14.52 -6.89 -6.06
CA GLU A 124 -14.36 -6.17 -4.80
C GLU A 124 -14.56 -4.68 -5.10
N ALA A 125 -15.39 -4.00 -4.33
CA ALA A 125 -15.69 -2.60 -4.59
C ALA A 125 -14.45 -1.76 -4.24
N HIS A 126 -13.56 -1.61 -5.21
CA HIS A 126 -12.40 -0.71 -5.15
C HIS A 126 -12.87 0.70 -4.74
N LEU A 127 -12.11 1.32 -3.84
CA LEU A 127 -12.38 2.69 -3.40
C LEU A 127 -12.25 3.64 -4.61
N PRO A 128 -12.91 4.82 -4.59
CA PRO A 128 -12.72 5.80 -5.65
C PRO A 128 -11.22 6.14 -5.81
N PRO A 129 -10.73 6.33 -7.06
CA PRO A 129 -9.33 6.64 -7.28
C PRO A 129 -8.88 7.89 -6.53
N TYR A 130 -7.71 7.81 -5.89
CA TYR A 130 -7.12 8.93 -5.15
C TYR A 130 -6.40 9.91 -6.08
N THR A 131 -6.60 11.20 -5.84
CA THR A 131 -5.85 12.30 -6.47
C THR A 131 -5.36 13.24 -5.38
N GLY A 132 -4.04 13.50 -5.36
CA GLY A 132 -3.40 14.33 -4.36
C GLY A 132 -2.02 13.80 -3.96
N TYR A 133 -1.38 14.47 -3.00
CA TYR A 133 -0.15 13.96 -2.40
C TYR A 133 -0.46 12.79 -1.46
N ILE A 134 0.38 11.76 -1.54
CA ILE A 134 0.34 10.61 -0.63
C ILE A 134 1.71 10.46 0.02
N TYR A 135 1.72 10.03 1.27
CA TYR A 135 2.90 9.83 2.10
C TYR A 135 2.93 8.41 2.62
N TRP A 136 3.96 7.66 2.23
CA TRP A 136 4.27 6.36 2.81
C TRP A 136 5.34 6.52 3.87
N VAL A 137 4.91 6.40 5.13
CA VAL A 137 5.73 6.58 6.32
C VAL A 137 6.15 5.20 6.82
N GLN A 138 7.45 4.98 6.99
CA GLN A 138 8.00 3.69 7.39
C GLN A 138 8.98 3.88 8.55
N VAL A 139 8.77 3.13 9.62
CA VAL A 139 9.70 3.00 10.75
C VAL A 139 10.35 1.64 10.70
N THR A 140 11.64 1.63 10.39
CA THR A 140 12.47 0.42 10.41
C THR A 140 13.10 0.25 11.79
N MET A 141 13.06 -0.98 12.30
CA MET A 141 13.58 -1.35 13.62
C MET A 141 14.72 -2.37 13.45
N PRO A 142 15.84 -2.22 14.17
CA PRO A 142 16.93 -3.18 14.12
C PRO A 142 16.47 -4.60 14.51
N GLY A 143 16.67 -5.56 13.61
CA GLY A 143 16.29 -6.96 13.80
C GLY A 143 14.86 -7.31 13.40
N SER A 144 14.06 -6.35 12.93
CA SER A 144 12.75 -6.62 12.32
C SER A 144 12.87 -6.73 10.80
N GLN A 145 12.26 -7.75 10.21
CA GLN A 145 12.14 -7.87 8.75
C GLN A 145 11.18 -6.83 8.17
N CYS A 146 10.14 -6.47 8.92
CA CYS A 146 9.06 -5.61 8.45
C CYS A 146 9.02 -4.29 9.20
N PRO A 147 8.87 -3.16 8.49
CA PRO A 147 8.70 -1.87 9.12
C PRO A 147 7.29 -1.76 9.72
N VAL A 148 7.14 -0.91 10.73
CA VAL A 148 5.82 -0.37 11.08
C VAL A 148 5.56 0.79 10.13
N ASN A 149 4.46 0.78 9.40
CA ASN A 149 4.22 1.77 8.36
C ASN A 149 2.75 2.21 8.27
N VAL A 150 2.57 3.42 7.73
CA VAL A 150 1.26 4.00 7.40
C VAL A 150 1.35 4.62 6.01
N LEU A 151 0.30 4.44 5.20
CA LEU A 151 0.05 5.23 4.01
C LEU A 151 -1.00 6.28 4.34
N THR A 152 -0.72 7.56 4.11
CA THR A 152 -1.63 8.63 4.49
C THR A 152 -1.58 9.80 3.51
N SER A 153 -2.71 10.51 3.38
CA SER A 153 -2.78 11.81 2.70
C SER A 153 -2.50 12.99 3.64
N GLU A 154 -2.31 12.73 4.93
CA GLU A 154 -2.07 13.75 5.94
C GLU A 154 -0.58 14.06 6.11
N LEU A 155 -0.25 15.19 6.73
CA LEU A 155 1.13 15.60 7.07
C LEU A 155 1.57 15.18 8.47
N ALA A 156 0.80 14.29 9.08
CA ALA A 156 1.05 13.81 10.42
C ALA A 156 0.53 12.39 10.58
N TRP A 157 1.14 11.66 11.50
CA TRP A 157 0.67 10.37 11.95
C TRP A 157 0.71 10.34 13.47
N GLN A 158 -0.47 10.17 14.08
CA GLN A 158 -0.54 9.81 15.50
C GLN A 158 -0.26 8.31 15.60
N VAL A 159 0.90 7.95 16.15
CA VAL A 159 1.26 6.53 16.32
C VAL A 159 0.24 5.90 17.29
N ASP A 160 -0.31 4.76 16.91
CA ASP A 160 -1.24 4.01 17.76
C ASP A 160 -0.48 3.17 18.80
N ALA A 161 -1.19 2.72 19.84
CA ALA A 161 -0.60 1.96 20.93
C ALA A 161 0.03 0.63 20.46
N GLY A 162 -0.54 -0.04 19.45
CA GLY A 162 -0.02 -1.29 18.90
C GLY A 162 1.29 -1.08 18.15
N SER A 163 1.31 -0.11 17.23
CA SER A 163 2.52 0.33 16.54
C SER A 163 3.62 0.74 17.50
N TRP A 164 3.29 1.54 18.52
CA TRP A 164 4.27 2.00 19.51
C TRP A 164 4.81 0.85 20.37
N LYS A 165 3.97 -0.12 20.73
CA LYS A 165 4.38 -1.34 21.42
C LYS A 165 5.35 -2.15 20.56
N THR A 166 5.06 -2.31 19.26
CA THR A 166 5.96 -3.00 18.31
C THR A 166 7.31 -2.29 18.21
N MET A 167 7.32 -0.96 18.09
CA MET A 167 8.56 -0.16 18.12
C MET A 167 9.36 -0.34 19.42
N GLY A 168 8.67 -0.55 20.55
CA GLY A 168 9.30 -0.87 21.84
C GLY A 168 10.07 -2.19 21.89
N THR A 169 9.86 -3.11 20.94
CA THR A 169 10.64 -4.36 20.87
C THR A 169 12.11 -4.12 20.51
N ALA A 170 12.42 -2.96 19.93
CA ALA A 170 13.78 -2.50 19.62
C ALA A 170 14.26 -1.39 20.58
N ALA A 171 13.67 -1.28 21.77
CA ALA A 171 14.06 -0.28 22.76
C ALA A 171 15.57 -0.32 23.08
N GLY A 172 16.15 0.86 23.31
CA GLY A 172 17.59 1.08 23.48
C GLY A 172 18.38 1.13 22.17
N LYS A 173 17.76 0.84 21.01
CA LYS A 173 18.41 0.89 19.69
C LYS A 173 17.86 2.03 18.84
N ASP A 174 18.61 2.40 17.80
CA ASP A 174 18.18 3.43 16.87
C ASP A 174 17.12 2.90 15.89
N LEU A 175 15.99 3.60 15.85
CA LEU A 175 14.92 3.42 14.87
C LEU A 175 15.11 4.42 13.73
N SER A 176 14.66 4.03 12.54
CA SER A 176 14.84 4.81 11.32
C SER A 176 13.48 5.15 10.70
N LEU A 177 13.15 6.43 10.62
CA LEU A 177 11.92 6.95 10.03
C LEU A 177 12.18 7.49 8.61
N GLN A 178 11.50 6.92 7.63
CA GLN A 178 11.51 7.35 6.23
C GLN A 178 10.09 7.80 5.84
N VAL A 179 9.97 8.90 5.11
CA VAL A 179 8.71 9.34 4.50
C VAL A 179 8.90 9.47 3.00
N THR A 180 8.28 8.58 2.23
CA THR A 180 8.27 8.65 0.78
C THR A 180 7.01 9.37 0.31
N SER A 181 7.13 10.41 -0.50
CA SER A 181 5.98 11.18 -1.01
C SER A 181 5.81 11.04 -2.52
N ALA A 182 4.59 11.05 -3.01
CA ALA A 182 4.29 11.16 -4.44
C ALA A 182 2.98 11.94 -4.67
N TYR A 183 2.84 12.58 -5.83
CA TYR A 183 1.56 13.11 -6.28
C TYR A 183 0.87 12.11 -7.20
N LEU A 184 -0.35 11.74 -6.85
CA LEU A 184 -1.18 10.81 -7.61
C LEU A 184 -2.26 11.59 -8.36
N LEU A 185 -2.52 11.19 -9.60
CA LEU A 185 -3.71 11.53 -10.36
C LEU A 185 -4.43 10.21 -10.67
N GLU A 186 -5.59 10.00 -10.06
CA GLU A 186 -6.40 8.77 -10.20
C GLU A 186 -5.56 7.49 -9.96
N ASN A 187 -4.90 7.41 -8.81
CA ASN A 187 -3.98 6.33 -8.43
C ASN A 187 -2.76 6.16 -9.35
N ARG A 188 -2.42 7.15 -10.19
CA ARG A 188 -1.21 7.11 -11.02
C ARG A 188 -0.22 8.18 -10.58
N ILE A 189 1.02 7.79 -10.32
CA ILE A 189 2.09 8.74 -9.99
C ILE A 189 2.33 9.69 -11.16
N LYS A 190 2.19 10.99 -10.89
CA LYS A 190 2.59 12.08 -11.80
C LYS A 190 3.89 12.73 -11.37
N GLU A 191 4.15 12.78 -10.06
CA GLU A 191 5.39 13.31 -9.48
C GLU A 191 5.90 12.36 -8.40
N GLY A 192 7.22 12.17 -8.35
CA GLY A 192 7.89 11.29 -7.40
C GLY A 192 7.99 9.83 -7.90
N PRO A 193 8.28 8.86 -7.00
CA PRO A 193 8.35 9.03 -5.55
C PRO A 193 9.60 9.80 -5.11
N PHE A 194 9.43 10.70 -4.14
CA PHE A 194 10.53 11.42 -3.50
C PHE A 194 10.77 10.86 -2.11
N ARG A 195 12.04 10.65 -1.75
CA ARG A 195 12.45 10.04 -0.49
C ARG A 195 13.60 10.83 0.12
N GLN A 196 13.65 10.98 1.44
CA GLN A 196 14.78 11.64 2.09
C GLN A 196 16.11 10.95 1.75
N GLU A 197 17.18 11.74 1.62
CA GLU A 197 18.53 11.21 1.38
C GLU A 197 18.97 10.28 2.51
N THR A 198 18.73 10.72 3.75
CA THR A 198 18.97 9.98 4.99
C THR A 198 17.66 9.93 5.77
N PRO A 199 17.23 8.74 6.24
CA PRO A 199 16.12 8.63 7.17
C PRO A 199 16.35 9.41 8.46
N ARG A 200 15.27 9.82 9.13
CA ARG A 200 15.33 10.44 10.46
C ARG A 200 15.62 9.37 11.52
N THR A 201 16.66 9.56 12.33
CA THR A 201 16.97 8.64 13.43
C THR A 201 16.31 9.09 14.72
N PHE A 202 15.76 8.15 15.49
CA PHE A 202 15.23 8.38 16.84
C PHE A 202 15.31 7.10 17.69
N ARG A 203 15.08 7.20 18.99
CA ARG A 203 15.17 6.06 19.92
C ARG A 203 14.01 6.06 20.91
N ARG A 204 13.64 4.87 21.40
CA ARG A 204 12.89 4.70 22.64
C ARG A 204 13.80 4.06 23.67
N GLU A 205 13.81 4.56 24.89
CA GLU A 205 14.60 3.99 25.98
C GLU A 205 14.13 2.58 26.33
N ALA A 206 15.08 1.74 26.78
CA ALA A 206 14.74 0.46 27.39
C ALA A 206 14.09 0.72 28.75
N ALA A 207 13.09 -0.08 29.10
CA ALA A 207 12.56 -0.07 30.47
C ALA A 207 13.70 -0.43 31.44
N THR A 208 13.80 0.33 32.53
CA THR A 208 14.70 -0.06 33.62
C THR A 208 14.08 -1.29 34.30
N PRO A 209 14.87 -2.36 34.53
CA PRO A 209 14.38 -3.57 35.18
C PRO A 209 13.93 -3.34 36.63
#